data_AF-A0A670K672-F1
#
_entry.id   AF-A0A670K672-F1
#
_cell.length_a   1.000
_cell.length_b   1.000
_cell.length_c   1.000
_cell.angle_alpha   90.00
_cell.angle_beta   90.00
_cell.angle_gamma   90.00
#
_symmetry.space_group_name_H-M   'P 1'
#
loop_
_entity.id
_entity.type
_entity.pdbx_description
1 polymer ?
#
loop_
_entity_poly.entity_id
_entity_poly.type
_entity_poly.pdbx_seq_one_letter_code
_entity_poly.pdbx_strand_id
1 'polypeptide(L)'
;MRSVSVDLNIDPSLQIDIPDALSEKDKVKFTVHTKTTLPVFQSTEFSVTRQHEDFEWLHDTFIETEEYAGLIIPPAPAKPDFDGPREKMHKLGEGEMSMTKEEFAKMKQELEAEYLAVFKKTVSSHEVFLQRISAHPLLSQDHNFHVFLEYDQDLSVRRKNTKEMFGGFFKIVVKSADEVLFSGVKEVDDFFGQEKMFLINYYNRIKDACAKADKMTRAHKNVADDYIHTSACLNSLALEEPTTIKK
;
A
#
# COMPACT_ATOMS: atom_id res chain seq x y z
N MET A 1 -32.82 -8.75 -3.98
CA MET A 1 -31.79 -7.87 -3.42
C MET A 1 -31.36 -6.90 -4.50
N ARG A 2 -31.59 -5.60 -4.35
CA ARG A 2 -31.06 -4.60 -5.28
C ARG A 2 -29.58 -4.43 -4.96
N SER A 3 -28.71 -4.71 -5.93
CA SER A 3 -27.31 -4.29 -5.87
C SER A 3 -27.30 -2.76 -5.76
N VAL A 4 -26.82 -2.22 -4.65
CA VAL A 4 -26.52 -0.80 -4.56
C VAL A 4 -25.22 -0.63 -5.35
N SER A 5 -25.36 -0.27 -6.63
CA SER A 5 -24.22 0.22 -7.41
C SER A 5 -23.79 1.53 -6.76
N VAL A 6 -22.59 1.55 -6.17
CA VAL A 6 -21.94 2.79 -5.76
C VAL A 6 -21.65 3.55 -7.06
N ASP A 7 -22.47 4.56 -7.34
CA ASP A 7 -22.30 5.41 -8.50
C ASP A 7 -21.06 6.30 -8.25
N LEU A 8 -19.95 6.00 -8.94
CA LEU A 8 -18.68 6.71 -8.81
C LEU A 8 -18.69 8.09 -9.51
N ASN A 9 -19.86 8.54 -9.98
CA ASN A 9 -20.07 9.81 -10.70
C ASN A 9 -20.61 10.94 -9.81
N ILE A 10 -20.52 10.81 -8.48
CA ILE A 10 -20.63 12.00 -7.64
C ILE A 10 -19.33 12.76 -7.85
N ASP A 11 -19.39 13.94 -8.47
CA ASP A 11 -18.29 14.90 -8.47
C ASP A 11 -17.85 15.08 -7.00
N PRO A 12 -16.72 14.47 -6.57
CA PRO A 12 -16.44 14.38 -5.15
C PRO A 12 -16.15 15.79 -4.67
N SER A 13 -16.99 16.29 -3.77
CA SER A 13 -16.71 17.55 -3.07
C SER A 13 -15.33 17.55 -2.40
N LEU A 14 -14.72 16.38 -2.21
CA LEU A 14 -13.36 16.16 -1.76
C LEU A 14 -12.67 15.05 -2.59
N GLN A 15 -11.79 15.45 -3.50
CA GLN A 15 -10.92 14.58 -4.30
C GLN A 15 -9.52 14.55 -3.69
N ILE A 16 -8.94 13.36 -3.54
CA ILE A 16 -7.62 13.17 -2.95
C ILE A 16 -6.81 12.21 -3.83
N ASP A 17 -5.60 12.62 -4.16
CA ASP A 17 -4.60 11.81 -4.85
C ASP A 17 -3.22 11.97 -4.20
N ILE A 18 -2.37 10.98 -4.40
CA ILE A 18 -0.97 11.00 -3.93
C ILE A 18 -0.08 10.97 -5.17
N PRO A 19 0.30 12.13 -5.74
CA PRO A 19 1.07 12.18 -6.98
C PRO A 19 2.47 11.62 -6.81
N ASP A 20 3.06 11.75 -5.62
CA ASP A 20 4.36 11.20 -5.32
C ASP A 20 4.57 10.83 -3.85
N ALA A 21 5.68 10.12 -3.62
CA ALA A 21 6.26 9.88 -2.31
C ALA A 21 7.80 9.91 -2.40
N LEU A 22 8.44 10.24 -1.28
CA LEU A 22 9.88 10.29 -1.15
C LEU A 22 10.31 9.38 -0.01
N SER A 23 11.15 8.40 -0.33
CA SER A 23 11.72 7.51 0.68
C SER A 23 13.03 8.10 1.20
N GLU A 24 13.03 8.57 2.45
CA GLU A 24 14.20 9.01 3.22
C GLU A 24 14.68 7.90 4.16
N LYS A 25 15.90 8.03 4.72
CA LYS A 25 16.61 6.94 5.43
C LYS A 25 15.76 6.20 6.47
N ASP A 26 14.90 6.90 7.18
CA ASP A 26 14.08 6.40 8.29
C ASP A 26 12.56 6.55 8.06
N LYS A 27 12.14 7.22 6.98
CA LYS A 27 10.74 7.60 6.78
C LYS A 27 10.37 7.70 5.31
N VAL A 28 9.09 7.53 5.03
CA VAL A 28 8.51 7.77 3.71
C VAL A 28 7.56 8.92 3.82
N LYS A 29 7.79 9.95 3.00
CA LYS A 29 6.96 11.14 2.91
C LYS A 29 6.08 11.04 1.68
N PHE A 30 4.80 11.33 1.82
CA PHE A 30 3.80 11.32 0.76
C PHE A 30 3.38 12.76 0.51
N THR A 31 3.33 13.16 -0.75
CA THR A 31 2.65 14.39 -1.13
C THR A 31 1.17 14.04 -1.24
N VAL A 32 0.35 14.52 -0.31
CA VAL A 32 -1.10 14.35 -0.35
C VAL A 32 -1.68 15.59 -1.00
N HIS A 33 -2.22 15.42 -2.20
CA HIS A 33 -2.85 16.49 -2.96
C HIS A 33 -4.37 16.39 -2.82
N THR A 34 -5.00 17.52 -2.56
CA THR A 34 -6.43 17.62 -2.30
C THR A 34 -7.05 18.69 -3.18
N LYS A 35 -8.15 18.32 -3.85
CA LYS A 35 -9.06 19.22 -4.57
C LYS A 35 -10.42 19.16 -3.93
N THR A 36 -11.01 20.31 -3.61
CA THR A 36 -12.25 20.35 -2.86
C THR A 36 -13.14 21.53 -3.21
N THR A 37 -14.45 21.33 -3.09
CA THR A 37 -15.47 22.38 -3.13
C THR A 37 -16.08 22.65 -1.75
N LEU A 38 -15.58 21.98 -0.70
CA LEU A 38 -16.09 22.12 0.66
C LEU A 38 -15.60 23.43 1.29
N PRO A 39 -16.49 24.25 1.88
CA PRO A 39 -16.14 25.56 2.44
C PRO A 39 -15.37 25.48 3.77
N VAL A 40 -15.17 24.27 4.30
CA VAL A 40 -14.40 24.04 5.54
C VAL A 40 -12.89 24.23 5.33
N PHE A 41 -12.41 24.02 4.10
CA PHE A 41 -11.01 24.24 3.72
C PHE A 41 -10.79 25.69 3.27
N GLN A 42 -9.58 26.20 3.49
CA GLN A 42 -9.18 27.56 3.14
C GLN A 42 -8.91 27.72 1.65
N SER A 43 -8.44 26.66 0.99
CA SER A 43 -8.18 26.61 -0.45
C SER A 43 -8.95 25.47 -1.11
N THR A 44 -9.31 25.66 -2.38
CA THR A 44 -9.97 24.62 -3.20
C THR A 44 -8.98 23.60 -3.77
N GLU A 45 -7.68 23.89 -3.72
CA GLU A 45 -6.60 23.02 -4.17
C GLU A 45 -5.34 23.28 -3.32
N PHE A 46 -4.76 22.23 -2.75
CA PHE A 46 -3.56 22.31 -1.92
C PHE A 46 -2.87 20.94 -1.80
N SER A 47 -1.60 20.98 -1.39
CA SER A 47 -0.82 19.76 -1.10
C SER A 47 -0.10 19.89 0.22
N VAL A 48 -0.04 18.79 0.97
CA VAL A 48 0.72 18.67 2.21
C VAL A 48 1.62 17.46 2.18
N THR A 49 2.69 17.48 2.98
CA THR A 49 3.56 16.33 3.15
C THR A 49 3.16 15.52 4.39
N ARG A 50 3.01 14.21 4.24
CA ARG A 50 2.66 13.28 5.33
C ARG A 50 3.60 12.11 5.41
N GLN A 51 3.93 11.67 6.61
CA GLN A 51 4.72 10.46 6.83
C GLN A 51 3.80 9.27 7.07
N HIS A 52 4.29 8.04 6.90
CA HIS A 52 3.49 6.84 7.14
C HIS A 52 2.84 6.84 8.53
N GLU A 53 3.58 7.28 9.54
CA GLU A 53 3.15 7.40 10.92
C GLU A 53 1.96 8.37 11.10
N ASP A 54 1.79 9.36 10.22
CA ASP A 54 0.64 10.27 10.25
C ASP A 54 -0.65 9.55 9.81
N PHE A 55 -0.55 8.58 8.88
CA PHE A 55 -1.68 7.74 8.47
C PHE A 55 -2.08 6.77 9.58
N GLU A 56 -1.10 6.20 10.28
CA GLU A 56 -1.35 5.36 11.47
C GLU A 56 -2.06 6.16 12.56
N TRP A 57 -1.58 7.37 12.84
CA TRP A 57 -2.20 8.29 13.81
C TRP A 57 -3.65 8.63 13.44
N LEU A 58 -3.91 8.95 12.17
CA LEU A 58 -5.26 9.25 11.69
C LEU A 58 -6.19 8.04 11.85
N HIS A 59 -5.72 6.85 11.47
CA HIS A 59 -6.47 5.61 11.66
C HIS A 59 -6.78 5.33 13.14
N ASP A 60 -5.79 5.45 14.02
CA ASP A 60 -5.97 5.23 15.45
C ASP A 60 -6.97 6.22 16.05
N THR A 61 -6.95 7.47 15.60
CA THR A 61 -7.91 8.50 16.02
C THR A 61 -9.34 8.09 15.66
N PHE A 62 -9.57 7.53 14.46
CA PHE A 62 -10.90 7.02 14.08
C PHE A 62 -11.34 5.83 14.95
N ILE A 63 -10.44 4.91 15.26
CA ILE A 63 -10.73 3.73 16.08
C ILE A 63 -11.05 4.12 17.54
N GLU A 64 -10.38 5.14 18.07
CA GLU A 64 -10.53 5.59 19.46
C GLU A 64 -11.71 6.55 19.68
N THR A 65 -12.30 7.06 18.60
CA THR A 65 -13.45 7.96 18.67
C THR A 65 -14.74 7.16 18.89
N GLU A 66 -15.35 7.29 20.07
CA GLU A 66 -16.56 6.56 20.46
C GLU A 66 -17.75 6.80 19.51
N GLU A 67 -17.85 7.99 18.91
CA GLU A 67 -18.91 8.34 17.95
C GLU A 67 -18.84 7.51 16.66
N TYR A 68 -17.67 6.91 16.37
CA TYR A 68 -17.45 6.05 15.21
C TYR A 68 -17.52 4.55 15.56
N ALA A 69 -17.88 4.21 16.80
CA ALA A 69 -18.07 2.82 17.21
C ALA A 69 -19.12 2.13 16.33
N GLY A 70 -18.77 0.95 15.81
CA GLY A 70 -19.61 0.18 14.90
C GLY A 70 -19.50 0.58 13.41
N LEU A 71 -18.77 1.64 13.07
CA LEU A 71 -18.42 1.95 11.68
C LEU A 71 -17.30 1.04 11.18
N ILE A 72 -17.34 0.70 9.89
CA ILE A 72 -16.24 0.01 9.23
C ILE A 72 -15.18 1.04 8.86
N ILE A 73 -14.16 1.17 9.72
CA ILE A 73 -13.01 2.03 9.46
C ILE A 73 -12.11 1.35 8.42
N PRO A 74 -11.72 2.04 7.32
CA PRO A 74 -10.77 1.49 6.36
C PRO A 74 -9.47 1.05 7.06
N PRO A 75 -8.89 -0.10 6.70
CA PRO A 75 -7.67 -0.57 7.36
C PRO A 75 -6.52 0.41 7.11
N ALA A 76 -5.71 0.66 8.13
CA ALA A 76 -4.48 1.43 7.99
C ALA A 76 -3.62 0.85 6.85
N PRO A 77 -2.98 1.71 6.01
CA PRO A 77 -2.07 1.24 4.99
C PRO A 77 -0.90 0.51 5.64
N ALA A 78 -0.31 -0.46 4.93
CA ALA A 78 0.86 -1.17 5.44
C ALA A 78 2.10 -0.28 5.38
N LYS A 79 3.01 -0.44 6.36
CA LYS A 79 4.29 0.27 6.38
C LYS A 79 5.05 0.01 5.08
N PRO A 80 5.51 1.07 4.39
CA PRO A 80 6.31 0.90 3.19
C PRO A 80 7.62 0.18 3.48
N ASP A 81 8.00 -0.78 2.63
CA ASP A 81 9.26 -1.50 2.71
C ASP A 81 10.16 -1.10 1.53
N PHE A 82 10.99 -0.08 1.76
CA PHE A 82 11.98 0.39 0.78
C PHE A 82 13.40 -0.06 1.10
N ASP A 83 13.61 -0.81 2.19
CA ASP A 83 14.96 -1.13 2.70
C ASP A 83 15.73 -2.00 1.69
N GLY A 84 15.09 -3.05 1.17
CA GLY A 84 15.68 -3.92 0.16
C GLY A 84 16.10 -3.18 -1.12
N PRO A 85 15.17 -2.49 -1.82
CA PRO A 85 15.50 -1.69 -3.00
C PRO A 85 16.58 -0.62 -2.74
N ARG A 86 16.54 0.04 -1.58
CA ARG A 86 17.52 1.06 -1.18
C ARG A 86 18.91 0.47 -0.98
N GLU A 87 19.02 -0.64 -0.27
CA GLU A 87 20.31 -1.28 -0.01
C GLU A 87 20.96 -1.76 -1.31
N LYS A 88 20.16 -2.33 -2.23
CA LYS A 88 20.62 -2.72 -3.56
C LYS A 88 21.11 -1.52 -4.38
N MET A 89 20.39 -0.40 -4.36
CA MET A 89 20.80 0.84 -5.03
C MET A 89 22.11 1.39 -4.48
N HIS A 90 22.30 1.38 -3.16
CA HIS A 90 23.54 1.81 -2.52
C HIS A 90 24.72 0.94 -2.93
N LYS A 91 24.56 -0.40 -2.85
CA LYS A 91 25.59 -1.36 -3.26
C LYS A 91 25.97 -1.24 -4.74
N LEU A 92 24.98 -0.97 -5.60
CA LEU A 92 25.24 -0.74 -7.02
C LEU A 92 26.15 0.50 -7.22
N GLY A 93 25.90 1.59 -6.48
CA GLY A 93 26.74 2.79 -6.51
C GLY A 93 28.18 2.54 -6.06
N GLU A 94 28.40 1.71 -5.05
CA GLU A 94 29.76 1.32 -4.60
C GLU A 94 30.50 0.46 -5.64
N GLY A 95 29.76 -0.34 -6.41
CA GLY A 95 30.29 -1.23 -7.44
C GLY A 95 30.51 -0.59 -8.82
N GLU A 96 30.21 0.70 -9.01
CA GLU A 96 30.20 1.37 -10.33
C GLU A 96 31.53 1.23 -11.09
N MET A 97 32.68 1.27 -10.40
CA MET A 97 34.00 1.14 -11.03
C MET A 97 34.39 -0.29 -11.40
N SER A 98 33.63 -1.31 -10.96
CA SER A 98 33.98 -2.72 -11.11
C SER A 98 33.30 -3.43 -12.29
N MET A 99 32.35 -2.76 -12.96
CA MET A 99 31.53 -3.34 -14.02
C MET A 99 31.54 -2.48 -15.28
N THR A 100 31.14 -3.06 -16.40
CA THR A 100 30.99 -2.30 -17.65
C THR A 100 29.86 -1.29 -17.55
N LYS A 101 29.90 -0.24 -18.38
CA LYS A 101 28.86 0.79 -18.40
C LYS A 101 27.49 0.20 -18.77
N GLU A 102 27.49 -0.76 -19.69
CA GLU A 102 26.28 -1.45 -20.14
C GLU A 102 25.66 -2.31 -19.02
N GLU A 103 26.48 -3.06 -18.28
CA GLU A 103 26.02 -3.88 -17.15
C GLU A 103 25.48 -3.00 -16.00
N PHE A 104 26.18 -1.91 -15.69
CA PHE A 104 25.74 -0.95 -14.68
C PHE A 104 24.38 -0.34 -15.05
N ALA A 105 24.22 0.10 -16.29
CA ALA A 105 22.98 0.68 -16.79
C ALA A 105 21.82 -0.32 -16.69
N LYS A 106 22.06 -1.58 -17.05
CA LYS A 106 21.03 -2.64 -16.98
C LYS A 106 20.62 -2.93 -15.53
N MET A 107 21.59 -3.14 -14.63
CA MET A 107 21.30 -3.38 -13.21
C MET A 107 20.59 -2.20 -12.56
N LYS A 108 21.02 -0.96 -12.87
CA LYS A 108 20.36 0.26 -12.39
C LYS A 108 18.90 0.30 -12.83
N GLN A 109 18.62 0.03 -14.10
CA GLN A 109 17.27 0.03 -14.63
C GLN A 109 16.37 -1.03 -13.96
N GLU A 110 16.89 -2.23 -13.72
CA GLU A 110 16.16 -3.30 -13.02
C GLU A 110 15.82 -2.90 -11.57
N LEU A 111 16.77 -2.29 -10.85
CA LEU A 111 16.54 -1.79 -9.49
C LEU A 111 15.57 -0.61 -9.46
N GLU A 112 15.64 0.31 -10.44
CA GLU A 112 14.68 1.42 -10.58
C GLU A 112 13.26 0.88 -10.80
N ALA A 113 13.11 -0.19 -11.59
CA ALA A 113 11.82 -0.84 -11.80
C ALA A 113 11.29 -1.54 -10.52
N GLU A 114 12.16 -2.22 -9.76
CA GLU A 114 11.80 -2.82 -8.47
C GLU A 114 11.35 -1.74 -7.46
N TYR A 115 12.12 -0.66 -7.35
CA TYR A 115 11.79 0.48 -6.51
C TYR A 115 10.46 1.12 -6.92
N LEU A 116 10.24 1.33 -8.22
CA LEU A 116 9.00 1.89 -8.76
C LEU A 116 7.79 1.00 -8.49
N ALA A 117 7.95 -0.33 -8.50
CA ALA A 117 6.87 -1.26 -8.18
C ALA A 117 6.45 -1.16 -6.72
N VAL A 118 7.42 -1.14 -5.79
CA VAL A 118 7.16 -0.91 -4.36
C VAL A 118 6.49 0.44 -4.14
N PHE A 119 7.05 1.47 -4.77
CA PHE A 119 6.53 2.83 -4.73
C PHE A 119 5.06 2.91 -5.15
N LYS A 120 4.71 2.40 -6.33
CA LYS A 120 3.33 2.41 -6.85
C LYS A 120 2.37 1.67 -5.93
N LYS A 121 2.79 0.52 -5.40
CA LYS A 121 1.99 -0.27 -4.45
C LYS A 121 1.71 0.53 -3.17
N THR A 122 2.75 1.16 -2.63
CA THR A 122 2.68 1.98 -1.41
C THR A 122 1.82 3.22 -1.61
N VAL A 123 2.02 3.99 -2.68
CA VAL A 123 1.20 5.16 -3.02
C VAL A 123 -0.26 4.76 -3.16
N SER A 124 -0.55 3.72 -3.95
CA SER A 124 -1.91 3.24 -4.18
C SER A 124 -2.60 2.83 -2.89
N SER A 125 -1.92 2.14 -1.96
CA SER A 125 -2.54 1.74 -0.70
C SER A 125 -2.88 2.92 0.21
N HIS A 126 -2.01 3.94 0.27
CA HIS A 126 -2.21 5.13 1.10
C HIS A 126 -3.30 6.03 0.49
N GLU A 127 -3.32 6.16 -0.83
CA GLU A 127 -4.34 6.92 -1.55
C GLU A 127 -5.74 6.29 -1.37
N VAL A 128 -5.85 4.98 -1.56
CA VAL A 128 -7.13 4.25 -1.37
C VAL A 128 -7.65 4.39 0.06
N PHE A 129 -6.77 4.42 1.06
CA PHE A 129 -7.16 4.67 2.45
C PHE A 129 -7.83 6.05 2.60
N LEU A 130 -7.20 7.12 2.09
CA LEU A 130 -7.76 8.48 2.16
C LEU A 130 -9.04 8.62 1.33
N GLN A 131 -9.08 8.04 0.12
CA GLN A 131 -10.27 8.06 -0.75
C GLN A 131 -11.47 7.36 -0.11
N ARG A 132 -11.25 6.28 0.65
CA ARG A 132 -12.32 5.61 1.39
C ARG A 132 -12.85 6.44 2.55
N ILE A 133 -11.97 7.20 3.22
CA ILE A 133 -12.37 8.13 4.28
C ILE A 133 -13.17 9.29 3.67
N SER A 134 -12.68 9.89 2.58
CA SER A 134 -13.36 11.02 1.92
C SER A 134 -14.71 10.64 1.32
N ALA A 135 -14.88 9.39 0.88
CA ALA A 135 -16.17 8.87 0.40
C ALA A 135 -17.16 8.55 1.54
N HIS A 136 -16.72 8.47 2.79
CA HIS A 136 -17.59 8.12 3.91
C HIS A 136 -18.34 9.37 4.44
N PRO A 137 -19.67 9.36 4.60
CA PRO A 137 -20.44 10.56 4.97
C PRO A 137 -20.06 11.20 6.31
N LEU A 138 -19.69 10.39 7.31
CA LEU A 138 -19.26 10.87 8.64
C LEU A 138 -17.75 11.12 8.73
N LEU A 139 -16.91 10.12 8.39
CA LEU A 139 -15.46 10.25 8.50
C LEU A 139 -14.87 11.37 7.62
N SER A 140 -15.50 11.68 6.47
CA SER A 140 -15.05 12.77 5.61
C SER A 140 -15.22 14.16 6.25
N GLN A 141 -16.04 14.29 7.29
CA GLN A 141 -16.26 15.54 8.03
C GLN A 141 -15.43 15.63 9.31
N ASP A 142 -14.61 14.61 9.62
CA ASP A 142 -13.82 14.57 10.83
C ASP A 142 -12.78 15.70 10.90
N HIS A 143 -12.64 16.28 12.08
CA HIS A 143 -11.72 17.38 12.30
C HIS A 143 -10.25 16.96 12.12
N ASN A 144 -9.86 15.80 12.65
CA ASN A 144 -8.49 15.33 12.55
C ASN A 144 -8.14 14.95 11.11
N PHE A 145 -9.11 14.46 10.33
CA PHE A 145 -8.97 14.24 8.90
C PHE A 145 -8.74 15.55 8.14
N HIS A 146 -9.52 16.60 8.40
CA HIS A 146 -9.29 17.90 7.78
C HIS A 146 -7.90 18.48 8.14
N VAL A 147 -7.49 18.37 9.41
CA VAL A 147 -6.13 18.74 9.85
C VAL A 147 -5.07 17.91 9.12
N PHE A 148 -5.31 16.60 8.96
CA PHE A 148 -4.44 15.73 8.17
C PHE A 148 -4.34 16.17 6.71
N LEU A 149 -5.37 16.75 6.10
CA LEU A 149 -5.29 17.19 4.70
C LEU A 149 -4.65 18.58 4.57
N GLU A 150 -4.94 19.52 5.45
CA GLU A 150 -4.63 20.94 5.21
C GLU A 150 -3.42 21.48 6.00
N TYR A 151 -3.09 20.88 7.15
CA TYR A 151 -2.02 21.42 8.01
C TYR A 151 -0.63 21.27 7.36
N ASP A 152 0.05 22.37 7.08
CA ASP A 152 1.28 22.38 6.28
C ASP A 152 2.56 21.98 7.05
N GLN A 153 2.48 21.84 8.38
CA GLN A 153 3.61 21.43 9.22
C GLN A 153 3.55 19.95 9.64
N ASP A 154 4.62 19.48 10.26
CA ASP A 154 4.72 18.11 10.77
C ASP A 154 3.70 17.84 11.89
N LEU A 155 2.86 16.81 11.72
CA LEU A 155 1.89 16.36 12.73
C LEU A 155 2.56 15.62 13.91
N SER A 156 3.82 15.20 13.75
CA SER A 156 4.63 14.47 14.74
C SER A 156 4.75 15.17 16.11
N VAL A 157 4.47 16.48 16.19
CA VAL A 157 4.48 17.25 17.45
C VAL A 157 3.39 16.80 18.44
N ARG A 158 2.30 16.18 17.95
CA ARG A 158 1.19 15.69 18.79
C ARG A 158 1.56 14.45 19.63
N ARG A 159 2.63 13.73 19.25
CA ARG A 159 3.09 12.47 19.88
C ARG A 159 3.72 12.60 21.28
N LYS A 160 3.69 13.79 21.90
CA LYS A 160 4.28 14.03 23.23
C LYS A 160 3.33 13.70 24.41
N ASN A 161 2.26 12.95 24.20
CA ASN A 161 1.42 12.47 25.30
C ASN A 161 1.79 11.03 25.67
N THR A 162 2.42 10.85 26.83
CA THR A 162 2.85 9.57 27.44
C THR A 162 1.74 8.51 27.49
N LYS A 163 0.47 8.91 27.39
CA LYS A 163 -0.70 8.03 27.36
C LYS A 163 -0.85 7.25 26.03
N GLU A 164 -0.32 7.78 24.92
CA GLU A 164 -0.42 7.17 23.59
C GLU A 164 0.66 6.08 23.37
N MET A 165 1.85 6.24 23.97
CA MET A 165 2.97 5.29 23.84
C MET A 165 2.71 3.93 24.52
N PHE A 166 1.82 3.86 25.51
CA PHE A 166 1.51 2.63 26.23
C PHE A 166 0.35 1.84 25.58
N GLY A 167 -0.45 2.48 24.71
CA GLY A 167 -1.61 1.85 24.04
C GLY A 167 -1.27 1.04 22.78
N GLY A 168 -0.19 1.41 22.08
CA GLY A 168 0.18 0.78 20.79
C GLY A 168 0.64 -0.67 20.87
N PHE A 169 1.24 -1.09 22.00
CA PHE A 169 1.71 -2.48 22.17
C PHE A 169 0.64 -3.44 22.72
N PHE A 170 -0.45 -2.94 23.31
CA PHE A 170 -1.55 -3.78 23.80
C PHE A 170 -2.58 -4.12 22.71
N LYS A 171 -2.72 -3.31 21.64
CA LYS A 171 -3.68 -3.54 20.53
C LYS A 171 -3.44 -4.85 19.76
N ILE A 172 -2.19 -5.31 19.63
CA ILE A 172 -1.88 -6.58 18.93
C ILE A 172 -2.29 -7.79 19.79
N VAL A 173 -2.13 -7.71 21.11
CA VAL A 173 -2.53 -8.80 22.03
C VAL A 173 -4.04 -8.86 22.18
N VAL A 174 -4.74 -7.72 22.11
CA VAL A 174 -6.21 -7.67 22.16
C VAL A 174 -6.84 -8.31 20.92
N LYS A 175 -6.25 -8.23 19.71
CA LYS A 175 -6.82 -8.93 18.53
C LYS A 175 -6.84 -10.46 18.66
N SER A 176 -5.80 -11.07 19.23
CA SER A 176 -5.79 -12.52 19.50
C SER A 176 -6.59 -12.90 20.75
N ALA A 177 -6.78 -11.99 21.71
CA ALA A 177 -7.62 -12.23 22.87
C ALA A 177 -9.12 -12.00 22.59
N ASP A 178 -9.49 -11.05 21.74
CA ASP A 178 -10.88 -10.80 21.32
C ASP A 178 -11.43 -11.99 20.53
N GLU A 179 -10.65 -12.56 19.61
CA GLU A 179 -11.07 -13.76 18.88
C GLU A 179 -11.35 -14.96 19.81
N VAL A 180 -10.68 -15.01 20.97
CA VAL A 180 -10.87 -16.02 22.02
C VAL A 180 -11.97 -15.63 23.02
N LEU A 181 -12.15 -14.36 23.36
CA LEU A 181 -13.23 -13.85 24.24
C LEU A 181 -14.61 -13.95 23.57
N PHE A 182 -14.69 -13.69 22.27
CA PHE A 182 -15.93 -13.88 21.49
C PHE A 182 -16.24 -15.35 21.18
N SER A 183 -15.31 -16.29 21.42
CA SER A 183 -15.59 -17.72 21.25
C SER A 183 -16.62 -18.27 22.25
N GLY A 184 -16.83 -17.58 23.37
CA GLY A 184 -17.82 -17.92 24.39
C GLY A 184 -19.16 -17.17 24.28
N VAL A 185 -19.19 -16.06 23.53
CA VAL A 185 -20.43 -15.30 23.28
C VAL A 185 -21.08 -15.89 22.04
N LYS A 186 -22.07 -16.77 22.25
CA LYS A 186 -22.87 -17.28 21.15
C LYS A 186 -23.53 -16.09 20.46
N GLU A 187 -23.20 -15.86 19.19
CA GLU A 187 -23.85 -14.87 18.35
C GLU A 187 -25.35 -15.15 18.39
N VAL A 188 -26.09 -14.31 19.13
CA VAL A 188 -27.51 -14.56 19.46
C VAL A 188 -28.39 -14.21 18.25
N ASP A 189 -27.82 -13.49 17.29
CA ASP A 189 -28.50 -12.95 16.13
C ASP A 189 -28.14 -13.76 14.87
N ASP A 190 -29.16 -14.39 14.29
CA ASP A 190 -29.02 -15.24 13.10
C ASP A 190 -28.54 -14.46 11.86
N PHE A 191 -28.83 -13.15 11.78
CA PHE A 191 -28.39 -12.32 10.67
C PHE A 191 -26.87 -12.11 10.73
N PHE A 192 -26.32 -11.69 11.87
CA PHE A 192 -24.87 -11.51 11.99
C PHE A 192 -24.11 -12.83 11.81
N GLY A 193 -24.66 -13.95 12.27
CA GLY A 193 -24.08 -15.28 12.01
C GLY A 193 -24.02 -15.64 10.52
N GLN A 194 -25.06 -15.33 9.76
CA GLN A 194 -25.07 -15.53 8.31
C GLN A 194 -24.10 -14.60 7.59
N GLU A 195 -24.07 -13.32 7.94
CA GLU A 195 -23.17 -12.32 7.34
C GLU A 195 -21.69 -12.65 7.64
N LYS A 196 -21.38 -13.09 8.85
CA LYS A 196 -20.03 -13.55 9.23
C LYS A 196 -19.61 -14.76 8.39
N MET A 197 -20.50 -15.74 8.22
CA MET A 197 -20.23 -16.90 7.38
C MET A 197 -20.04 -16.51 5.91
N PHE A 198 -20.85 -15.59 5.39
CA PHE A 198 -20.69 -15.03 4.05
C PHE A 198 -19.33 -14.35 3.90
N LEU A 199 -18.94 -13.48 4.83
CA LEU A 199 -17.68 -12.74 4.81
C LEU A 199 -16.47 -13.67 4.82
N ILE A 200 -16.47 -14.70 5.69
CA ILE A 200 -15.38 -15.70 5.75
C ILE A 200 -15.26 -16.44 4.42
N ASN A 201 -16.38 -16.91 3.87
CA ASN A 201 -16.39 -17.63 2.60
C ASN A 201 -15.94 -16.74 1.44
N TYR A 202 -16.40 -15.49 1.42
CA TYR A 202 -16.03 -14.52 0.40
C TYR A 202 -14.54 -14.17 0.46
N TYR A 203 -14.01 -13.90 1.67
CA TYR A 203 -12.59 -13.67 1.90
C TYR A 203 -11.73 -14.85 1.42
N ASN A 204 -12.09 -16.08 1.78
CA ASN A 204 -11.35 -17.26 1.36
C ASN A 204 -11.33 -17.42 -0.17
N ARG A 205 -12.46 -17.14 -0.84
CA ARG A 205 -12.52 -17.15 -2.31
C ARG A 205 -11.60 -16.11 -2.94
N ILE A 206 -11.58 -14.88 -2.41
CA ILE A 206 -10.66 -13.83 -2.89
C ILE A 206 -9.21 -14.23 -2.66
N LYS A 207 -8.88 -14.69 -1.46
CA LYS A 207 -7.53 -15.14 -1.09
C LYS A 207 -7.04 -16.24 -2.02
N ASP A 208 -7.86 -17.27 -2.26
CA ASP A 208 -7.53 -18.38 -3.14
C ASP A 208 -7.39 -17.93 -4.60
N ALA A 209 -8.25 -17.04 -5.06
CA ALA A 209 -8.16 -16.47 -6.41
C ALA A 209 -6.86 -15.67 -6.59
N CYS A 210 -6.49 -14.84 -5.61
CA CYS A 210 -5.23 -14.09 -5.59
C CYS A 210 -4.02 -15.04 -5.65
N ALA A 211 -4.00 -16.08 -4.80
CA ALA A 211 -2.91 -17.05 -4.77
C ALA A 211 -2.77 -17.82 -6.10
N LYS A 212 -3.89 -18.15 -6.75
CA LYS A 212 -3.90 -18.78 -8.08
C LYS A 212 -3.38 -17.84 -9.16
N ALA A 213 -3.77 -16.56 -9.12
CA ALA A 213 -3.26 -15.55 -10.05
C ALA A 213 -1.74 -15.36 -9.88
N ASP A 214 -1.23 -15.29 -8.65
CA ASP A 214 0.21 -15.19 -8.39
C ASP A 214 0.98 -16.41 -8.91
N LYS A 215 0.41 -17.61 -8.73
CA LYS A 215 1.00 -18.84 -9.28
C LYS A 215 1.05 -18.81 -10.81
N MET A 216 0.01 -18.31 -11.46
CA MET A 216 -0.03 -18.12 -12.90
C MET A 216 1.05 -17.13 -13.37
N THR A 217 1.17 -15.97 -12.71
CA THR A 217 2.22 -14.98 -13.01
C THR A 217 3.63 -15.56 -12.89
N ARG A 218 3.90 -16.36 -11.85
CA ARG A 218 5.18 -17.07 -11.69
C ARG A 218 5.42 -18.09 -12.80
N ALA A 219 4.40 -18.86 -13.18
CA ALA A 219 4.53 -19.81 -14.28
C ALA A 219 4.84 -19.11 -15.61
N HIS A 220 4.20 -17.97 -15.91
CA HIS A 220 4.52 -17.17 -17.10
C HIS A 220 5.96 -16.63 -17.07
N LYS A 221 6.43 -16.18 -15.90
CA LYS A 221 7.83 -15.75 -15.74
C LYS A 221 8.80 -16.88 -16.06
N ASN A 222 8.58 -18.07 -15.50
CA ASN A 222 9.44 -19.23 -15.76
C ASN A 222 9.51 -19.58 -17.25
N VAL A 223 8.36 -19.59 -17.94
CA VAL A 223 8.31 -19.84 -19.40
C VAL A 223 9.07 -18.76 -20.18
N ALA A 224 8.96 -17.50 -19.77
CA ALA A 224 9.73 -16.41 -20.39
C ALA A 224 11.24 -16.59 -20.17
N ASP A 225 11.66 -16.98 -18.97
CA ASP A 225 13.06 -17.24 -18.65
C ASP A 225 13.61 -18.42 -19.49
N ASP A 226 12.83 -19.50 -19.68
CA ASP A 226 13.17 -20.63 -20.56
C ASP A 226 13.34 -20.20 -22.03
N TYR A 227 12.46 -19.32 -22.53
CA TYR A 227 12.57 -18.77 -23.88
C TYR A 227 13.80 -17.88 -24.05
N ILE A 228 14.10 -17.03 -23.06
CA ILE A 228 15.31 -16.20 -23.06
C ILE A 228 16.56 -17.08 -23.10
N HIS A 229 16.62 -18.11 -22.24
CA HIS A 229 17.74 -19.05 -22.21
C HIS A 229 17.91 -19.79 -23.55
N THR A 230 16.82 -20.33 -24.10
CA THR A 230 16.84 -21.02 -25.39
C THR A 230 17.31 -20.11 -26.52
N SER A 231 16.82 -18.86 -26.56
CA SER A 231 17.24 -17.86 -27.54
C SER A 231 18.74 -17.54 -27.42
N ALA A 232 19.25 -17.39 -26.20
CA ALA A 232 20.67 -17.14 -25.96
C ALA A 232 21.56 -18.31 -26.44
N CYS A 233 21.15 -19.56 -26.18
CA CYS A 233 21.85 -20.74 -26.69
C CYS A 233 21.87 -20.80 -28.22
N LEU A 234 20.73 -20.55 -28.88
CA LEU A 234 20.64 -20.52 -30.34
C LEU A 234 21.51 -19.44 -30.96
N ASN A 235 21.51 -18.23 -30.38
CA ASN A 235 22.38 -17.14 -30.83
C ASN A 235 23.86 -17.51 -30.67
N SER A 236 24.24 -18.17 -29.57
CA SER A 236 25.62 -18.61 -29.34
C SER A 236 26.06 -19.62 -30.40
N LEU A 237 25.23 -20.61 -30.71
CA LEU A 237 25.48 -21.60 -31.77
C LEU A 237 25.59 -20.95 -33.16
N ALA A 238 24.79 -19.92 -33.44
CA ALA A 238 24.84 -19.21 -34.72
C ALA A 238 26.11 -18.37 -34.90
N LEU A 239 26.76 -17.98 -33.80
CA LEU A 239 28.00 -17.20 -33.80
C LEU A 239 29.26 -18.06 -33.74
N GLU A 240 29.15 -19.37 -33.51
CA GLU A 240 30.30 -20.29 -33.61
C GLU A 240 30.78 -20.38 -35.06
N GLU A 241 32.05 -20.03 -35.31
CA GLU A 241 32.66 -20.18 -36.63
C GLU A 241 32.72 -21.67 -37.02
N PRO A 242 32.47 -22.01 -38.30
CA PRO A 242 32.54 -23.39 -38.76
C PRO A 242 33.95 -23.93 -38.56
N THR A 243 34.09 -24.95 -37.72
CA THR A 243 35.36 -25.67 -37.55
C THR A 243 35.77 -26.26 -38.90
N THR A 244 36.83 -25.72 -39.51
CA THR A 244 37.43 -26.30 -40.71
C THR A 244 37.85 -27.73 -40.41
N ILE A 245 37.05 -28.69 -40.89
CA ILE A 245 37.39 -30.11 -40.88
C ILE A 245 38.58 -30.27 -41.83
N LYS A 246 39.79 -30.36 -41.29
CA LYS A 246 40.97 -30.73 -42.07
C LYS A 246 40.79 -32.18 -42.51
N LYS A 247 40.64 -32.37 -43.83
CA LYS A 247 40.67 -33.68 -44.50
C LYS A 247 42.06 -34.29 -44.46
#